data_AF-A0AAD3XZX8-F1
#
_entry.id   AF-A0AAD3XZX8-F1
#
_cell.length_a   1.000
_cell.length_b   1.000
_cell.length_c   1.000
_cell.angle_alpha   90.00
_cell.angle_beta   90.00
_cell.angle_gamma   90.00
#
_symmetry.space_group_name_H-M   'P 1'
#
loop_
_entity.id
_entity.type
_entity.pdbx_description
1 polymer ?
#
loop_
_entity_poly.entity_id
_entity_poly.type
_entity_poly.pdbx_seq_one_letter_code
_entity_poly.pdbx_strand_id
1 'polypeptide(L)'
;MAVCFSKKQINHNGLIRLNCNILVDGCEPFSEDMWKEIQINKLTFYGVRLRTRYKVPLISQETGIVGSEPTQALKTLRSDKVSFGQSMVCKNSMTGRTGKVVRVNDPVFVIQRVPSAAGAAT
;
A
#
# COMPACT_ATOMS: atom_id res chain seq x y z
N MET A 1 -7.94 4.85 2.31
CA MET A 1 -6.97 3.97 3.00
C MET A 1 -5.78 3.76 2.08
N ALA A 2 -4.54 3.69 2.57
CA ALA A 2 -3.37 3.36 1.75
C ALA A 2 -2.97 1.90 1.99
N VAL A 3 -2.91 1.11 0.92
CA VAL A 3 -2.40 -0.27 0.94
C VAL A 3 -1.00 -0.24 0.35
N CYS A 4 -0.06 -0.85 1.07
CA CYS A 4 1.34 -0.94 0.69
C CYS A 4 1.82 -2.37 0.86
N PHE A 5 2.92 -2.67 0.21
CA PHE A 5 3.38 -4.03 0.01
C PHE A 5 4.70 -4.27 0.72
N SER A 6 4.84 -5.50 1.20
CA SER A 6 6.07 -6.17 1.61
C SER A 6 6.17 -7.45 0.78
N LYS A 7 7.32 -7.99 0.40
CA LYS A 7 8.66 -8.02 1.01
C LYS A 7 9.73 -7.85 -0.07
N LYS A 8 10.97 -7.60 0.37
CA LYS A 8 12.22 -7.33 -0.39
C LYS A 8 12.42 -5.92 -0.95
N GLN A 9 11.42 -5.06 -0.88
CA GLN A 9 11.55 -3.69 -1.37
C GLN A 9 12.17 -2.76 -0.32
N ILE A 10 11.61 -2.70 0.89
CA ILE A 10 12.05 -1.78 1.96
C ILE A 10 11.98 -2.52 3.30
N ASN A 11 12.92 -2.25 4.20
CA ASN A 11 12.87 -2.81 5.56
C ASN A 11 11.63 -2.34 6.33
N HIS A 12 11.22 -3.11 7.36
CA HIS A 12 10.01 -2.82 8.15
C HIS A 12 10.00 -1.37 8.67
N ASN A 13 11.13 -0.88 9.17
CA ASN A 13 11.24 0.46 9.74
C ASN A 13 11.07 1.56 8.68
N GLY A 14 11.54 1.32 7.45
CA GLY A 14 11.34 2.19 6.29
C GLY A 14 9.89 2.21 5.82
N LEU A 15 9.17 1.11 5.98
CA LEU A 15 7.79 1.01 5.55
C LEU A 15 6.81 1.79 6.44
N ILE A 16 7.05 1.81 7.76
CA ILE A 16 6.25 2.61 8.70
C ILE A 16 6.29 4.10 8.30
N ARG A 17 7.43 4.60 7.82
CA ARG A 17 7.60 5.98 7.36
C ARG A 17 6.79 6.32 6.10
N LEU A 18 6.23 5.33 5.40
CA LEU A 18 5.40 5.54 4.20
C LEU A 18 3.92 5.77 4.54
N ASN A 19 3.53 5.79 5.82
CA ASN A 19 2.16 6.04 6.29
C ASN A 19 1.14 5.12 5.60
N CYS A 20 1.50 3.84 5.52
CA CYS A 20 0.65 2.79 4.97
C CYS A 20 -0.30 2.28 6.05
N ASN A 21 -1.57 2.04 5.70
CA ASN A 21 -2.56 1.50 6.64
C ASN A 21 -2.60 -0.03 6.62
N ILE A 22 -2.43 -0.63 5.44
CA ILE A 22 -2.40 -2.08 5.26
C ILE A 22 -1.09 -2.45 4.63
N LEU A 23 -0.42 -3.43 5.22
CA LEU A 23 0.75 -4.08 4.66
C LEU A 23 0.38 -5.49 4.23
N VAL A 24 0.60 -5.83 2.96
CA VAL A 24 0.40 -7.18 2.43
C VAL A 24 1.75 -7.83 2.18
N ASP A 25 1.93 -9.08 2.62
CA ASP A 25 3.11 -9.90 2.38
C ASP A 25 2.76 -11.10 1.46
N GLY A 26 3.75 -11.72 0.83
CA GLY A 26 3.57 -12.92 0.01
C GLY A 26 3.10 -12.68 -1.42
N CYS A 27 3.28 -11.47 -1.95
CA CYS A 27 2.92 -11.10 -3.32
C CYS A 27 4.12 -10.51 -4.08
N GLU A 28 4.04 -10.50 -5.41
CA GLU A 28 5.10 -9.96 -6.27
C GLU A 28 5.33 -8.46 -6.00
N PRO A 29 6.59 -7.98 -6.11
CA PRO A 29 6.93 -6.58 -6.03
C PRO A 29 6.03 -5.71 -6.92
N PHE A 30 5.48 -4.62 -6.36
CA PHE A 30 4.61 -3.66 -7.06
C PHE A 30 3.29 -4.24 -7.59
N SER A 31 2.87 -5.42 -7.16
CA SER A 31 1.62 -6.01 -7.63
C SER A 31 0.38 -5.19 -7.21
N GLU A 32 0.46 -4.30 -6.20
CA GLU A 32 -0.56 -3.29 -5.90
C GLU A 32 -0.97 -2.51 -7.13
N ASP A 33 -0.01 -2.21 -7.99
CA ASP A 33 -0.20 -1.17 -8.98
C ASP A 33 -1.31 -1.58 -9.96
N MET A 34 -1.62 -2.89 -10.02
CA MET A 34 -2.65 -3.48 -10.85
C MET A 34 -3.92 -3.87 -10.07
N TRP A 35 -3.97 -3.72 -8.75
CA TRP A 35 -5.14 -4.14 -7.97
C TRP A 35 -6.28 -3.16 -8.18
N LYS A 36 -7.36 -3.65 -8.77
CA LYS A 36 -8.59 -2.87 -8.96
C LYS A 36 -9.58 -3.10 -7.84
N GLU A 37 -9.72 -4.36 -7.42
CA GLU A 37 -10.62 -4.78 -6.36
C GLU A 37 -9.95 -5.85 -5.52
N ILE A 38 -9.93 -5.65 -4.21
CA ILE A 38 -9.47 -6.65 -3.25
C ILE A 38 -10.53 -6.87 -2.18
N GLN A 39 -10.47 -8.05 -1.58
CA GLN A 39 -11.29 -8.42 -0.46
C GLN A 39 -10.43 -8.87 0.71
N ILE A 40 -10.69 -8.29 1.88
CA ILE A 40 -10.08 -8.69 3.15
C ILE A 40 -11.23 -9.00 4.09
N ASN A 41 -11.35 -10.27 4.48
CA ASN A 41 -12.49 -10.76 5.26
C ASN A 41 -13.85 -10.41 4.56
N LYS A 42 -14.73 -9.63 5.21
CA LYS A 42 -16.04 -9.20 4.69
C LYS A 42 -16.03 -7.77 4.11
N LEU A 43 -14.85 -7.19 3.89
CA LEU A 43 -14.68 -5.84 3.37
C LEU A 43 -14.08 -5.89 1.97
N THR A 44 -14.72 -5.15 1.07
CA THR A 44 -14.27 -4.96 -0.31
C THR A 44 -13.62 -3.60 -0.44
N PHE A 45 -12.46 -3.55 -1.08
CA PHE A 45 -11.72 -2.33 -1.33
C PHE A 45 -11.49 -2.14 -2.83
N TYR A 46 -11.63 -0.91 -3.30
CA TYR A 46 -11.40 -0.54 -4.70
C TYR A 46 -10.17 0.37 -4.81
N GLY A 47 -9.30 0.06 -5.77
CA GLY A 47 -8.17 0.89 -6.16
C GLY A 47 -8.65 2.24 -6.71
N VAL A 48 -8.00 3.33 -6.26
CA VAL A 48 -8.31 4.70 -6.70
C VAL A 48 -7.15 5.31 -7.47
N ARG A 49 -5.94 5.24 -6.89
CA ARG A 49 -4.74 5.79 -7.53
C ARG A 49 -3.45 5.29 -6.89
N LEU A 50 -2.39 5.25 -7.68
CA LEU A 50 -1.02 5.10 -7.18
C LEU A 50 -0.59 6.31 -6.35
N ARG A 51 0.25 6.08 -5.34
CA ARG A 51 0.68 7.14 -4.42
C ARG A 51 2.08 7.60 -4.71
N THR A 52 2.20 8.76 -5.37
CA THR A 52 3.50 9.42 -5.51
C THR A 52 4.01 9.93 -4.16
N ARG A 53 5.28 9.64 -3.87
CA ARG A 53 5.97 9.93 -2.62
C ARG A 53 6.96 11.08 -2.86
N TYR A 54 6.45 12.30 -2.81
CA TYR A 54 7.29 13.49 -2.99
C TYR A 54 8.04 13.93 -1.72
N LYS A 55 7.59 13.50 -0.53
CA LYS A 55 8.15 13.90 0.77
C LYS A 55 8.00 12.76 1.77
N VAL A 56 8.79 11.70 1.62
CA VAL A 56 8.84 10.71 2.70
C VAL A 56 9.60 11.33 3.87
N PRO A 57 9.09 11.23 5.12
CA PRO A 57 9.84 11.68 6.29
C PRO A 57 11.21 10.99 6.31
N LEU A 58 12.26 11.79 6.15
CA LEU A 58 13.64 11.36 6.23
C LEU A 58 14.09 11.14 7.68
N ILE A 59 13.32 11.66 8.64
CA ILE A 59 13.58 11.47 10.07
C ILE A 59 13.21 10.03 10.45
N SER A 60 14.18 9.29 10.96
CA SER A 60 13.96 7.98 11.57
C SER A 60 13.09 8.14 12.81
N GLN A 61 11.96 7.42 12.88
CA GLN A 61 11.08 7.46 14.05
C GLN A 61 11.69 6.77 15.29
N GLU A 62 12.68 5.89 15.10
CA GLU A 62 13.38 5.23 16.22
C GLU A 62 14.46 6.11 16.83
N THR A 63 15.20 6.84 15.99
CA THR A 63 16.41 7.58 16.43
C THR A 63 16.24 9.09 16.42
N GLY A 64 15.19 9.63 15.78
CA GLY A 64 15.01 11.07 15.60
C GLY A 64 16.01 11.72 14.63
N ILE A 65 16.90 10.94 14.00
CA ILE A 65 17.95 11.45 13.11
C ILE A 65 17.46 11.45 11.66
N VAL A 66 17.83 12.49 10.91
CA VAL A 66 17.60 12.58 9.47
C VAL A 66 18.48 11.55 8.75
N GLY A 67 17.86 10.64 8.01
CA GLY A 67 18.52 9.66 7.15
C GLY A 67 18.03 9.75 5.70
N SER A 68 18.60 8.94 4.81
CA SER A 68 18.24 8.89 3.39
C SER A 68 17.14 7.88 3.06
N GLU A 69 16.84 6.98 4.00
CA GLU A 69 15.83 5.94 3.87
C GLU A 69 14.43 6.45 4.27
N PRO A 70 13.35 6.04 3.58
CA PRO A 70 13.29 4.99 2.56
C PRO A 70 13.38 5.54 1.13
N THR A 71 13.71 6.82 0.96
CA THR A 71 13.75 7.47 -0.36
C THR A 71 14.83 6.89 -1.25
N GLN A 72 16.01 6.53 -0.70
CA GLN A 72 17.06 5.84 -1.46
C GLN A 72 16.62 4.46 -1.93
N ALA A 73 16.10 3.60 -1.06
CA ALA A 73 15.52 2.31 -1.45
C ALA A 73 14.42 2.45 -2.52
N LEU A 74 13.52 3.45 -2.42
CA LEU A 74 12.49 3.62 -3.44
C LEU A 74 13.05 3.99 -4.82
N LYS A 75 14.15 4.74 -4.89
CA LYS A 75 14.82 5.09 -6.15
C LYS A 75 15.53 3.90 -6.81
N THR A 76 16.00 2.92 -6.02
CA THR A 76 16.67 1.74 -6.57
C THR A 76 15.68 0.70 -7.11
N LEU A 77 14.45 0.68 -6.60
CA LEU A 77 13.46 -0.32 -6.98
C LEU A 77 12.66 0.04 -8.24
N ARG A 78 12.50 1.32 -8.56
CA ARG A 78 11.82 1.77 -9.77
C ARG A 78 12.28 3.15 -10.24
N SER A 79 12.42 3.31 -11.55
CA SER A 79 12.97 4.50 -12.20
C SER A 79 11.94 5.61 -12.40
N ASP A 80 10.65 5.27 -12.39
CA ASP A 80 9.55 6.20 -12.59
C ASP A 80 9.21 6.92 -11.28
N LYS A 81 8.83 8.21 -11.38
CA LYS A 81 8.42 9.12 -10.29
C LYS A 81 8.06 8.35 -9.03
N VAL A 82 8.96 8.35 -8.03
CA VAL A 82 8.93 7.62 -6.76
C VAL A 82 7.48 7.41 -6.26
N SER A 83 6.81 6.34 -6.68
CA SER A 83 5.44 6.05 -6.27
C SER A 83 5.42 4.67 -5.67
N PHE A 84 4.70 4.54 -4.56
CA PHE A 84 4.75 3.35 -3.75
C PHE A 84 3.46 3.20 -2.96
N GLY A 85 2.86 2.02 -3.09
CA GLY A 85 1.54 1.73 -2.56
C GLY A 85 0.42 2.41 -3.35
N GLN A 86 -0.78 1.93 -3.11
CA GLN A 86 -2.00 2.35 -3.78
C GLN A 86 -3.00 2.87 -2.74
N SER A 87 -3.69 3.97 -3.07
CA SER A 87 -4.87 4.38 -2.30
C SER A 87 -6.08 3.56 -2.71
N MET A 88 -6.78 3.04 -1.71
CA MET A 88 -8.01 2.27 -1.87
C MET A 88 -9.14 2.82 -1.00
N VAL A 89 -10.37 2.63 -1.48
CA VAL A 89 -11.61 2.96 -0.76
C VAL A 89 -12.32 1.69 -0.36
N CYS A 90 -12.73 1.61 0.91
CA CYS A 90 -13.56 0.50 1.38
C CYS A 90 -15.00 0.74 0.96
N LYS A 91 -15.58 -0.17 0.19
CA LYS A 91 -17.02 -0.17 -0.09
C LYS A 91 -17.72 -0.86 1.07
N ASN A 92 -18.18 -0.05 2.01
CA ASN A 92 -19.07 -0.51 3.06
C ASN A 92 -20.42 0.19 2.88
N SER A 93 -21.47 -0.59 2.67
CA SER A 93 -22.84 -0.09 2.85
C SER A 93 -22.97 0.32 4.32
N MET A 94 -23.37 1.56 4.60
CA MET A 94 -23.63 2.06 5.96
C MET A 94 -24.80 1.35 6.68
N THR A 95 -25.27 0.21 6.17
CA THR A 95 -26.30 -0.61 6.79
C THR A 95 -25.68 -1.46 7.90
N GLY A 96 -25.53 -0.85 9.09
CA GLY A 96 -25.19 -1.54 10.34
C GLY A 96 -23.72 -1.41 10.74
N ARG A 97 -23.47 -0.72 11.86
CA ARG A 97 -22.14 -0.52 12.49
C ARG A 97 -21.50 -1.79 13.07
N THR A 98 -22.06 -2.98 12.82
CA THR A 98 -21.71 -4.20 13.54
C THR A 98 -20.76 -5.10 12.75
N GLY A 99 -19.53 -5.24 13.24
CA GLY A 99 -18.75 -6.48 13.13
C GLY A 99 -17.79 -6.66 11.95
N LYS A 100 -17.60 -5.69 11.06
CA LYS A 100 -16.60 -5.82 9.99
C LYS A 100 -15.25 -5.26 10.42
N VAL A 101 -14.30 -6.15 10.70
CA VAL A 101 -12.94 -5.82 11.19
C VAL A 101 -11.91 -6.51 10.29
N VAL A 102 -10.81 -5.81 10.03
CA VAL A 102 -9.58 -6.36 9.44
C VAL A 102 -8.58 -6.61 10.57
N ARG A 103 -7.98 -7.80 10.59
CA ARG A 103 -6.95 -8.19 11.55
C ARG A 103 -5.64 -8.48 10.84
N VAL A 104 -4.53 -8.38 11.57
CA VAL A 104 -3.23 -8.85 11.10
C VAL A 104 -3.35 -10.33 10.77
N ASN A 105 -2.73 -10.76 9.67
CA ASN A 105 -2.80 -12.12 9.11
C ASN A 105 -4.14 -12.50 8.44
N ASP A 106 -5.10 -11.58 8.32
CA ASP A 106 -6.24 -11.83 7.43
C ASP A 106 -5.73 -11.97 5.98
N PRO A 107 -6.19 -13.00 5.24
CA PRO A 107 -5.79 -13.18 3.85
C PRO A 107 -6.36 -12.06 2.97
N VAL A 108 -5.57 -11.63 2.00
CA VAL A 108 -5.96 -10.65 0.98
C VAL A 108 -6.25 -11.38 -0.32
N PHE A 109 -7.48 -11.28 -0.78
CA PHE A 109 -7.89 -11.84 -2.07
C PHE A 109 -7.98 -10.74 -3.12
N VAL A 110 -7.25 -10.89 -4.22
CA VAL A 110 -7.34 -9.98 -5.37
C VAL A 110 -8.47 -10.44 -6.27
N ILE A 111 -9.58 -9.69 -6.28
CA ILE A 111 -10.79 -10.04 -7.02
C ILE A 111 -10.69 -9.58 -8.49
N GLN A 112 -10.18 -8.37 -8.70
CA GLN A 112 -10.00 -7.82 -10.05
C GLN A 112 -8.65 -7.11 -10.18
N ARG A 113 -8.01 -7.30 -11.34
CA ARG A 113 -6.82 -6.55 -11.74
C ARG A 113 -7.10 -5.71 -12.99
N VAL A 114 -6.40 -4.60 -13.11
CA VAL A 114 -6.27 -3.89 -14.38
C VAL A 114 -5.13 -4.47 -15.21
N PRO A 115 -5.17 -4.37 -16.54
CA PRO A 115 -4.12 -4.93 -17.41
C PRO A 115 -2.79 -4.18 -17.30
N SER A 116 -2.78 -2.95 -16.79
CA SER A 116 -1.57 -2.16 -16.56
C SER A 116 -1.77 -1.17 -15.41
N ALA A 117 -0.67 -0.76 -14.78
CA ALA A 117 -0.66 0.21 -13.68
C ALA A 117 -1.32 1.56 -14.04
N ALA A 118 -1.29 1.95 -15.32
CA ALA A 118 -1.95 3.16 -15.81
C ALA A 118 -3.48 3.08 -15.67
N GLY A 119 -4.07 1.88 -15.74
CA GLY A 119 -5.51 1.66 -15.62
C GLY A 119 -6.02 1.65 -14.18
N ALA A 120 -5.14 1.59 -13.17
CA ALA A 120 -5.53 1.54 -11.76
C ALA A 120 -5.77 2.92 -11.14
N ALA A 121 -5.55 3.98 -11.91
CA ALA A 121 -5.76 5.38 -11.55
C ALA A 121 -6.92 5.97 -12.37
N THR A 122 -8.14 5.56 -12.04
CA THR A 122 -9.38 6.14 -12.60
C THR A 122 -10.39 6.33 -11.49
#